data_AF-A0A1G7RLS2-F1
#
_entry.id   AF-A0A1G7RLS2-F1
#
_cell.length_a   1.000
_cell.length_b   1.000
_cell.length_c   1.000
_cell.angle_alpha   90.00
_cell.angle_beta   90.00
_cell.angle_gamma   90.00
#
_symmetry.space_group_name_H-M   'P 1'
#
loop_
_entity.id
_entity.type
_entity.pdbx_description
1 polymer ?
#
loop_
_entity_poly.entity_id
_entity_poly.type
_entity_poly.pdbx_seq_one_letter_code
_entity_poly.pdbx_strand_id
1 'polypeptide(L)'
;MRTWLPLSMIGFALAGPTAGPAVAQGVPTFDLRLFAERQAILEQTDRDLALQQVRLSREEELAEIERQQLASLEGLMDAMSLGAGDVAGTVAGLEAGQGAVDDVESAAASLYAPEDTNPAAARMFGDAREGIEELIIRAARDTHSLSGVGRAGLSLVQWRCLLQALIWQESRFQIGARSPVGAFGLTQIMPGTAGDLGIYPAYYDDPYLQVTGGARYLAQMLNMFDGNIIHALAAYNAGPGNVQDYGGVPPFAETQHYVVVIPQQYNSYLAAVGGIDALGTIDPVLLANASFSLSAHGAGVYGDYSLVSVRAAALRVQDIITRIGETEDLHEAIALNTYARAELARLVAIRTRIKAARTEPLSAEQIALAAAQAAERQYMDFSQEDLR
;
A
#
# COMPACT_ATOMS: atom_id res chain seq x y z
N MET A 1 -63.73 -14.90 3.15
CA MET A 1 -64.70 -14.04 2.44
C MET A 1 -64.19 -13.92 1.01
N ARG A 2 -64.87 -14.26 -0.09
CA ARG A 2 -66.26 -14.61 -0.38
C ARG A 2 -66.27 -15.26 -1.81
N THR A 3 -66.89 -16.45 -1.93
CA THR A 3 -67.69 -17.02 -3.07
C THR A 3 -67.07 -17.20 -4.49
N TRP A 4 -66.92 -18.40 -5.08
CA TRP A 4 -67.92 -19.34 -5.70
C TRP A 4 -68.74 -18.64 -6.83
N LEU A 5 -68.84 -19.07 -8.12
CA LEU A 5 -69.17 -20.38 -8.76
C LEU A 5 -69.21 -20.21 -10.33
N PRO A 6 -69.67 -21.17 -11.20
CA PRO A 6 -68.96 -21.64 -12.41
C PRO A 6 -69.83 -21.79 -13.71
N LEU A 7 -69.34 -22.62 -14.65
CA LEU A 7 -70.06 -23.41 -15.69
C LEU A 7 -70.61 -22.73 -16.95
N SER A 8 -70.24 -23.31 -18.11
CA SER A 8 -71.14 -23.55 -19.26
C SER A 8 -70.50 -24.61 -20.18
N MET A 9 -70.80 -25.90 -19.91
CA MET A 9 -70.84 -26.93 -20.96
C MET A 9 -72.09 -26.66 -21.80
N ILE A 10 -71.95 -26.55 -23.12
CA ILE A 10 -73.09 -26.60 -24.05
C ILE A 10 -72.95 -27.86 -24.88
N GLY A 11 -73.90 -28.78 -24.68
CA GLY A 11 -74.03 -30.04 -25.39
C GLY A 11 -74.53 -29.85 -26.82
N PHE A 12 -73.99 -30.69 -27.71
CA PHE A 12 -74.46 -30.86 -29.08
C PHE A 12 -75.73 -31.73 -29.08
N ALA A 13 -76.85 -31.16 -29.53
CA ALA A 13 -78.06 -31.92 -29.85
C ALA A 13 -78.11 -32.22 -31.34
N LEU A 14 -78.07 -33.51 -31.69
CA LEU A 14 -78.35 -34.04 -33.04
C LEU A 14 -79.87 -34.15 -33.23
N ALA A 15 -80.41 -33.44 -34.22
CA ALA A 15 -81.76 -33.67 -34.74
C ALA A 15 -81.73 -33.79 -36.27
N GLY A 16 -82.29 -34.89 -36.78
CA GLY A 16 -82.47 -35.19 -38.21
C GLY A 16 -83.72 -34.53 -38.84
N PRO A 17 -84.03 -34.82 -40.12
CA PRO A 17 -84.15 -33.79 -41.16
C PRO A 17 -85.59 -33.45 -41.57
N THR A 18 -85.80 -32.25 -42.13
CA THR A 18 -86.91 -31.94 -43.05
C THR A 18 -86.42 -31.02 -44.19
N ALA A 19 -86.90 -31.27 -45.41
CA ALA A 19 -86.43 -30.67 -46.66
C ALA A 19 -87.32 -29.50 -47.15
N GLY A 20 -86.72 -28.49 -47.78
CA GLY A 20 -87.38 -27.42 -48.57
C GLY A 20 -86.43 -26.24 -48.89
N PRO A 21 -86.53 -25.54 -50.05
CA PRO A 21 -85.38 -25.29 -50.91
C PRO A 21 -84.66 -23.92 -50.78
N ALA A 22 -83.35 -23.99 -51.04
CA ALA A 22 -82.40 -23.03 -51.61
C ALA A 22 -82.71 -21.51 -51.61
N VAL A 23 -81.95 -20.78 -50.79
CA VAL A 23 -81.42 -19.45 -51.13
C VAL A 23 -79.92 -19.48 -50.86
N ALA A 24 -79.13 -19.18 -51.88
CA ALA A 24 -77.68 -19.12 -51.82
C ALA A 24 -77.22 -17.96 -50.90
N GLN A 25 -76.56 -18.31 -49.79
CA GLN A 25 -75.65 -17.42 -49.07
C GLN A 25 -74.41 -18.24 -48.69
N GLY A 26 -73.23 -17.66 -48.93
CA GLY A 26 -71.94 -18.34 -48.94
C GLY A 26 -71.73 -19.27 -47.74
N VAL A 27 -71.54 -20.56 -48.03
CA VAL A 27 -71.05 -21.52 -47.05
C VAL A 27 -69.63 -21.07 -46.66
N PRO A 28 -69.31 -20.86 -45.38
CA PRO A 28 -67.93 -20.62 -44.97
C PRO A 28 -67.12 -21.83 -45.41
N THR A 29 -66.25 -21.67 -46.43
CA THR A 29 -65.31 -22.72 -46.80
C THR A 29 -64.25 -22.74 -45.71
N PHE A 30 -64.40 -23.66 -44.76
CA PHE A 30 -63.41 -23.89 -43.72
C PHE A 30 -62.22 -24.63 -44.33
N ASP A 31 -61.18 -23.86 -44.71
CA ASP A 31 -59.93 -24.42 -45.22
C ASP A 31 -59.10 -24.96 -44.05
N LEU A 32 -59.25 -26.26 -43.80
CA LEU A 32 -58.51 -26.99 -42.76
C LEU A 32 -56.99 -26.83 -42.90
N ARG A 33 -56.48 -26.64 -44.11
CA ARG A 33 -55.05 -26.47 -44.38
C ARG A 33 -54.57 -25.10 -43.93
N LEU A 34 -55.30 -24.05 -44.34
CA LEU A 34 -55.03 -22.68 -43.92
C LEU A 34 -55.19 -22.50 -42.40
N PHE A 35 -56.15 -23.19 -41.80
CA PHE A 35 -56.35 -23.20 -40.35
C PHE A 35 -55.19 -23.88 -39.61
N ALA A 36 -54.75 -25.06 -40.06
CA ALA A 36 -53.61 -25.76 -39.48
C ALA A 36 -52.30 -24.97 -39.62
N GLU A 37 -52.10 -24.31 -40.75
CA GLU A 37 -50.95 -23.44 -41.01
C GLU A 37 -50.96 -22.21 -40.08
N ARG A 38 -52.13 -21.57 -39.89
CA ARG A 38 -52.27 -20.49 -38.90
C ARG A 38 -52.07 -20.95 -37.47
N GLN A 39 -52.51 -22.16 -37.09
CA GLN A 39 -52.24 -22.71 -35.77
C GLN A 39 -50.74 -22.96 -35.56
N ALA A 40 -50.06 -23.53 -36.55
CA ALA A 40 -48.61 -23.74 -36.47
C ALA A 40 -47.83 -22.41 -36.34
N ILE A 41 -48.25 -21.37 -37.05
CA ILE A 41 -47.67 -20.02 -36.92
C ILE A 41 -47.91 -19.48 -35.51
N LEU A 42 -49.13 -19.58 -34.97
CA LEU A 42 -49.44 -19.11 -33.61
C LEU A 42 -48.61 -19.85 -32.55
N GLU A 43 -48.51 -21.17 -32.64
CA GLU A 43 -47.68 -21.97 -31.72
C GLU A 43 -46.18 -21.66 -31.85
N GLN A 44 -45.71 -21.28 -33.04
CA GLN A 44 -44.34 -20.82 -33.24
C GLN A 44 -44.14 -19.42 -32.66
N THR A 45 -45.13 -18.53 -32.81
CA THR A 45 -45.10 -17.17 -32.28
C THR A 45 -45.12 -17.18 -30.74
N ASP A 46 -45.93 -18.04 -30.13
CA ASP A 46 -46.00 -18.22 -28.67
C ASP A 46 -44.67 -18.77 -28.11
N ARG A 47 -44.01 -19.69 -28.83
CA ARG A 47 -42.68 -20.18 -28.46
C ARG A 47 -41.61 -19.09 -28.56
N ASP A 48 -41.67 -18.26 -29.59
CA ASP A 48 -40.73 -17.15 -29.78
C ASP A 48 -40.93 -16.06 -28.71
N LEU A 49 -42.18 -15.72 -28.39
CA LEU A 49 -42.54 -14.83 -27.27
C LEU A 49 -42.05 -15.36 -25.92
N ALA A 50 -42.20 -16.66 -25.66
CA ALA A 50 -41.69 -17.28 -24.44
C ALA A 50 -40.16 -17.20 -24.34
N LEU A 51 -39.44 -17.41 -25.46
CA LEU A 51 -37.99 -17.25 -25.52
C LEU A 51 -37.56 -15.79 -25.30
N GLN A 52 -38.29 -14.83 -25.88
CA GLN A 52 -38.03 -13.40 -25.69
C GLN A 52 -38.26 -12.97 -24.23
N GLN A 53 -39.31 -13.46 -23.57
CA GLN A 53 -39.56 -13.20 -22.15
C GLN A 53 -38.44 -13.72 -21.26
N VAL A 54 -37.95 -14.94 -21.51
CA VAL A 54 -36.81 -15.52 -20.77
C VAL A 54 -35.52 -14.75 -21.02
N ARG A 55 -35.35 -14.21 -22.24
CA ARG A 55 -34.19 -13.38 -22.58
C ARG A 55 -34.21 -12.04 -21.84
N LEU A 56 -35.36 -11.36 -21.86
CA LEU A 56 -35.57 -10.11 -21.13
C LEU A 56 -35.41 -10.29 -19.62
N SER A 57 -35.95 -11.36 -19.03
CA SER A 57 -35.77 -11.62 -17.60
C SER A 57 -34.31 -11.86 -17.22
N ARG A 58 -33.54 -12.53 -18.10
CA ARG A 58 -32.08 -12.70 -17.92
C ARG A 58 -31.32 -11.39 -18.03
N GLU A 59 -31.68 -10.53 -18.99
CA GLU A 59 -31.07 -9.20 -19.14
C GLU A 59 -31.33 -8.32 -17.91
N GLU A 60 -32.54 -8.37 -17.35
CA GLU A 60 -32.89 -7.69 -16.09
C GLU A 60 -32.08 -8.23 -14.90
N GLU A 61 -31.92 -9.55 -14.78
CA GLU A 61 -31.08 -10.19 -13.75
C GLU A 61 -29.61 -9.76 -13.87
N LEU A 62 -29.05 -9.75 -15.08
CA LEU A 62 -27.68 -9.33 -15.34
C LEU A 62 -27.45 -7.85 -15.02
N ALA A 63 -28.39 -6.98 -15.40
CA ALA A 63 -28.33 -5.55 -15.09
C ALA A 63 -28.44 -5.26 -13.57
N GLU A 64 -29.18 -6.10 -12.83
CA GLU A 64 -29.23 -6.02 -11.37
C GLU A 64 -27.90 -6.47 -10.74
N ILE A 65 -27.31 -7.57 -11.22
CA ILE A 65 -26.00 -8.04 -10.77
C ILE A 65 -24.92 -6.99 -11.02
N GLU A 66 -24.90 -6.36 -12.20
CA GLU A 66 -23.96 -5.29 -12.53
C GLU A 66 -24.10 -4.10 -11.57
N ARG A 67 -25.34 -3.63 -11.34
CA ARG A 67 -25.61 -2.55 -10.37
C ARG A 67 -25.13 -2.91 -8.97
N GLN A 68 -25.35 -4.14 -8.51
CA GLN A 68 -24.89 -4.61 -7.20
C GLN A 68 -23.36 -4.69 -7.11
N GLN A 69 -22.69 -5.14 -8.17
CA GLN A 69 -21.23 -5.20 -8.24
C GLN A 69 -20.60 -3.80 -8.20
N LEU A 70 -21.15 -2.86 -8.97
CA LEU A 70 -20.71 -1.46 -8.99
C LEU A 70 -20.93 -0.77 -7.63
N ALA A 71 -22.12 -0.95 -7.02
CA ALA A 71 -22.41 -0.40 -5.70
C ALA A 71 -21.51 -0.99 -4.59
N SER A 72 -21.20 -2.29 -4.68
CA SER A 72 -20.27 -2.95 -3.74
C SER A 72 -18.85 -2.41 -3.89
N LEU A 73 -18.40 -2.17 -5.13
CA LEU A 73 -17.08 -1.61 -5.40
C LEU A 73 -16.97 -0.16 -4.91
N GLU A 74 -17.99 0.66 -5.14
CA GLU A 74 -18.08 2.04 -4.66
C GLU A 74 -18.06 2.08 -3.12
N GLY A 75 -18.84 1.20 -2.46
CA GLY A 75 -18.82 1.06 -1.00
C GLY A 75 -17.45 0.63 -0.44
N LEU A 76 -16.73 -0.25 -1.15
CA LEU A 76 -15.34 -0.59 -0.78
C LEU A 76 -14.42 0.62 -0.93
N MET A 77 -14.52 1.38 -2.03
CA MET A 77 -13.70 2.57 -2.28
C MET A 77 -13.94 3.65 -1.21
N ASP A 78 -15.20 3.86 -0.80
CA ASP A 78 -15.56 4.80 0.26
C ASP A 78 -15.07 4.33 1.64
N ALA A 79 -15.24 3.05 1.97
CA ALA A 79 -14.74 2.47 3.22
C ALA A 79 -13.21 2.48 3.31
N MET A 80 -12.50 2.49 2.18
CA MET A 80 -11.04 2.63 2.13
C MET A 80 -10.58 4.09 2.15
N SER A 81 -11.44 5.05 1.76
CA SER A 81 -11.17 6.48 1.83
C SER A 81 -11.42 7.08 3.23
N LEU A 82 -12.22 6.41 4.06
CA LEU A 82 -12.49 6.78 5.44
C LEU A 82 -11.72 5.84 6.37
N GLY A 83 -10.72 6.37 7.07
CA GLY A 83 -9.85 5.59 7.94
C GLY A 83 -10.58 4.66 8.91
N ALA A 84 -10.13 3.40 8.94
CA ALA A 84 -10.32 2.41 10.01
C ALA A 84 -11.74 2.32 10.60
N GLY A 85 -12.67 1.67 9.88
CA GLY A 85 -13.97 1.29 10.41
C GLY A 85 -14.49 -0.02 9.84
N ASP A 86 -14.54 -1.05 10.69
CA ASP A 86 -15.24 -2.33 10.58
C ASP A 86 -14.96 -3.25 9.36
N VAL A 87 -13.82 -3.93 9.43
CA VAL A 87 -13.35 -4.97 8.50
C VAL A 87 -14.02 -6.34 8.73
N ALA A 88 -14.76 -6.52 9.84
CA ALA A 88 -15.30 -7.83 10.21
C ALA A 88 -16.55 -8.22 9.39
N GLY A 89 -17.40 -7.25 9.05
CA GLY A 89 -18.60 -7.50 8.22
C GLY A 89 -18.29 -7.86 6.76
N THR A 90 -17.18 -7.37 6.22
CA THR A 90 -16.77 -7.59 4.81
C THR A 90 -16.10 -8.96 4.59
N VAL A 91 -15.61 -9.60 5.66
CA VAL A 91 -14.96 -10.93 5.60
C VAL A 91 -15.97 -12.04 5.30
N ALA A 92 -17.18 -11.95 5.85
CA ALA A 92 -18.22 -12.96 5.65
C ALA A 92 -18.79 -12.99 4.22
N GLY A 93 -18.73 -11.87 3.48
CA GLY A 93 -19.21 -11.80 2.09
C GLY A 93 -18.25 -12.40 1.06
N LEU A 94 -16.95 -12.41 1.37
CA LEU A 94 -15.91 -12.88 0.44
C LEU A 94 -15.57 -14.37 0.60
N GLU A 95 -15.80 -14.96 1.78
CA GLU A 95 -15.56 -16.40 2.02
C GLU A 95 -16.63 -17.32 1.39
N ALA A 96 -17.72 -16.77 0.84
CA ALA A 96 -18.80 -17.54 0.22
C ALA A 96 -18.55 -17.96 -1.25
N GLY A 97 -17.46 -17.51 -1.89
CA GLY A 97 -17.19 -17.74 -3.31
C GLY A 97 -16.35 -18.99 -3.60
N GLN A 98 -16.96 -20.19 -3.57
CA GLN A 98 -16.38 -21.42 -4.12
C GLN A 98 -16.62 -21.52 -5.64
N GLY A 99 -15.57 -21.82 -6.41
CA GLY A 99 -15.71 -22.22 -7.82
C GLY A 99 -14.37 -22.29 -8.57
N ALA A 100 -13.78 -23.48 -8.62
CA ALA A 100 -12.63 -23.82 -9.45
C ALA A 100 -13.00 -23.89 -10.94
N VAL A 101 -12.12 -23.42 -11.83
CA VAL A 101 -11.94 -23.96 -13.19
C VAL A 101 -10.45 -23.81 -13.53
N ASP A 102 -9.81 -24.95 -13.80
CA ASP A 102 -8.45 -25.09 -14.33
C ASP A 102 -8.32 -24.44 -15.72
N ASP A 103 -7.08 -24.12 -16.13
CA ASP A 103 -6.64 -23.58 -17.44
C ASP A 103 -6.85 -22.07 -17.73
N VAL A 104 -6.07 -21.21 -17.04
CA VAL A 104 -5.62 -19.89 -17.59
C VAL A 104 -4.21 -19.54 -17.11
N GLU A 105 -3.29 -20.51 -17.13
CA GLU A 105 -1.94 -20.35 -16.55
C GLU A 105 -0.98 -19.54 -17.45
N SER A 106 -1.33 -19.30 -18.72
CA SER A 106 -0.41 -18.70 -19.71
C SER A 106 -0.66 -17.21 -20.07
N ALA A 107 -1.78 -16.60 -19.69
CA ALA A 107 -2.03 -15.16 -19.94
C ALA A 107 -1.89 -14.30 -18.67
N ALA A 108 -1.84 -14.97 -17.52
CA ALA A 108 -1.54 -14.42 -16.21
C ALA A 108 -0.07 -14.02 -16.10
N ALA A 109 0.85 -14.94 -16.39
CA ALA A 109 2.26 -14.83 -16.04
C ALA A 109 3.03 -13.64 -16.67
N SER A 110 2.53 -13.02 -17.74
CA SER A 110 3.17 -11.86 -18.38
C SER A 110 2.67 -10.50 -17.88
N LEU A 111 1.56 -10.45 -17.15
CA LEU A 111 1.01 -9.22 -16.55
C LEU A 111 1.39 -9.05 -15.06
N TYR A 112 1.88 -10.13 -14.44
CA TYR A 112 2.34 -10.16 -13.05
C TYR A 112 3.86 -10.03 -12.98
N ALA A 113 4.36 -8.82 -12.80
CA ALA A 113 5.71 -8.68 -12.28
C ALA A 113 5.75 -9.34 -10.89
N PRO A 114 6.73 -10.23 -10.61
CA PRO A 114 6.99 -10.74 -9.25
C PRO A 114 7.25 -9.61 -8.24
N GLU A 115 7.62 -8.43 -8.74
CA GLU A 115 8.05 -7.27 -7.99
C GLU A 115 6.89 -6.33 -7.66
N ASP A 116 6.71 -6.06 -6.37
CA ASP A 116 5.81 -5.04 -5.87
C ASP A 116 6.42 -3.65 -6.13
N THR A 117 5.74 -2.82 -6.94
CA THR A 117 6.22 -1.48 -7.29
C THR A 117 6.09 -0.46 -6.15
N ASN A 118 5.58 -0.87 -4.99
CA ASN A 118 5.55 -0.02 -3.81
C ASN A 118 6.98 0.28 -3.32
N PRO A 119 7.36 1.56 -3.14
CA PRO A 119 8.72 1.92 -2.73
C PRO A 119 9.12 1.41 -1.33
N ALA A 120 8.14 1.03 -0.49
CA ALA A 120 8.40 0.40 0.80
C ALA A 120 8.46 -1.14 0.72
N ALA A 121 8.07 -1.76 -0.39
CA ALA A 121 7.98 -3.22 -0.49
C ALA A 121 9.32 -3.91 -0.30
N ALA A 122 10.39 -3.43 -0.93
CA ALA A 122 11.72 -4.02 -0.78
C ALA A 122 12.23 -3.96 0.66
N ARG A 123 11.89 -2.90 1.40
CA ARG A 123 12.29 -2.72 2.80
C ARG A 123 11.46 -3.54 3.78
N MET A 124 10.18 -3.76 3.47
CA MET A 124 9.26 -4.52 4.31
C MET A 124 9.32 -6.03 4.02
N PHE A 125 9.46 -6.43 2.76
CA PHE A 125 9.27 -7.81 2.33
C PHE A 125 10.47 -8.40 1.57
N GLY A 126 11.54 -7.63 1.38
CA GLY A 126 12.76 -8.11 0.71
C GLY A 126 13.68 -8.92 1.61
N ASP A 127 14.54 -9.73 0.98
CA ASP A 127 15.45 -10.68 1.64
C ASP A 127 16.57 -10.00 2.46
N ALA A 128 16.78 -8.70 2.30
CA ALA A 128 17.80 -7.91 3.00
C ALA A 128 17.17 -6.68 3.65
N ARG A 129 16.42 -6.88 4.74
CA ARG A 129 15.93 -5.78 5.59
C ARG A 129 17.13 -5.08 6.23
N GLU A 130 17.50 -3.92 5.69
CA GLU A 130 18.56 -3.08 6.24
C GLU A 130 18.12 -2.51 7.60
N GLY A 131 18.89 -2.75 8.66
CA GLY A 131 18.68 -2.14 9.96
C GLY A 131 19.19 -0.69 10.00
N ILE A 132 18.92 -0.01 11.12
CA ILE A 132 19.29 1.41 11.27
C ILE A 132 20.81 1.63 11.27
N GLU A 133 21.58 0.69 11.84
CA GLU A 133 23.04 0.81 11.86
C GLU A 133 23.63 0.58 10.48
N GLU A 134 23.15 -0.43 9.75
CA GLU A 134 23.55 -0.70 8.37
C GLU A 134 23.23 0.49 7.46
N LEU A 135 22.05 1.11 7.63
CA LEU A 135 21.67 2.32 6.90
C LEU A 135 22.64 3.47 7.16
N ILE A 136 23.07 3.67 8.41
CA ILE A 136 24.07 4.69 8.78
C ILE A 136 25.44 4.36 8.19
N ILE A 137 25.86 3.08 8.22
CA ILE A 137 27.12 2.62 7.63
C ILE A 137 27.15 2.89 6.13
N ARG A 138 26.08 2.52 5.42
CA ARG A 138 25.93 2.76 3.98
C ARG A 138 25.99 4.25 3.67
N ALA A 139 25.19 5.07 4.37
CA ALA A 139 25.21 6.52 4.17
C ALA A 139 26.57 7.15 4.47
N ALA A 140 27.29 6.67 5.50
CA ALA A 140 28.64 7.13 5.80
C ALA A 140 29.63 6.81 4.67
N ARG A 141 29.58 5.59 4.10
CA ARG A 141 30.40 5.19 2.94
C ARG A 141 30.13 6.10 1.73
N ASP A 142 28.85 6.32 1.43
CA ASP A 142 28.45 7.05 0.22
C ASP A 142 28.71 8.56 0.32
N THR A 143 28.87 9.09 1.54
CA THR A 143 29.09 10.52 1.78
C THR A 143 30.50 10.87 2.28
N HIS A 144 31.38 9.89 2.49
CA HIS A 144 32.74 10.13 3.02
C HIS A 144 33.62 10.96 2.08
N SER A 145 33.39 10.87 0.77
CA SER A 145 34.15 11.60 -0.25
C SER A 145 33.80 13.09 -0.35
N LEU A 146 32.81 13.56 0.42
CA LEU A 146 32.42 14.97 0.43
C LEU A 146 33.57 15.84 0.96
N SER A 147 33.80 16.97 0.30
CA SER A 147 34.97 17.83 0.57
C SER A 147 35.05 18.33 2.01
N GLY A 148 33.91 18.53 2.69
CA GLY A 148 33.90 18.94 4.10
C GLY A 148 34.40 17.88 5.06
N VAL A 149 34.12 16.60 4.75
CA VAL A 149 34.62 15.46 5.50
C VAL A 149 36.14 15.36 5.35
N GLY A 150 36.63 15.51 4.11
CA GLY A 150 38.06 15.57 3.83
C GLY A 150 38.76 16.78 4.48
N ARG A 151 38.10 17.95 4.49
CA ARG A 151 38.62 19.17 5.13
C ARG A 151 38.75 19.02 6.65
N ALA A 152 37.81 18.32 7.27
CA ALA A 152 37.87 17.98 8.69
C ALA A 152 38.86 16.84 9.02
N GLY A 153 39.46 16.20 8.00
CA GLY A 153 40.42 15.11 8.19
C GLY A 153 39.81 13.84 8.77
N LEU A 154 38.51 13.63 8.63
CA LEU A 154 37.80 12.50 9.22
C LEU A 154 38.04 11.23 8.41
N SER A 155 38.52 10.16 9.07
CA SER A 155 38.49 8.82 8.50
C SER A 155 37.05 8.34 8.31
N LEU A 156 36.83 7.30 7.50
CA LEU A 156 35.50 6.75 7.26
C LEU A 156 34.82 6.28 8.56
N VAL A 157 35.59 5.68 9.49
CA VAL A 157 35.07 5.28 10.81
C VAL A 157 34.68 6.50 11.65
N GLN A 158 35.52 7.54 11.66
CA GLN A 158 35.20 8.77 12.39
C GLN A 158 33.97 9.48 11.78
N TRP A 159 33.84 9.49 10.46
CA TRP A 159 32.68 10.06 9.79
C TRP A 159 31.39 9.33 10.16
N ARG A 160 31.40 7.98 10.12
CA ARG A 160 30.29 7.16 10.60
C ARG A 160 29.92 7.51 12.04
N CYS A 161 30.90 7.52 12.96
CA CYS A 161 30.63 7.79 14.37
C CYS A 161 30.03 9.18 14.58
N LEU A 162 30.47 10.18 13.81
CA LEU A 162 29.96 11.55 13.91
C LEU A 162 28.52 11.63 13.41
N LEU A 163 28.21 11.00 12.26
CA LEU A 163 26.84 10.91 11.76
C LEU A 163 25.92 10.19 12.74
N GLN A 164 26.38 9.09 13.31
CA GLN A 164 25.61 8.33 14.29
C GLN A 164 25.35 9.13 15.57
N ALA A 165 26.34 9.89 16.06
CA ALA A 165 26.17 10.78 17.21
C ALA A 165 25.22 11.94 16.93
N LEU A 166 25.25 12.49 15.70
CA LEU A 166 24.28 13.50 15.27
C LEU A 166 22.87 12.92 15.24
N ILE A 167 22.64 11.78 14.61
CA ILE A 167 21.31 11.12 14.55
C ILE A 167 20.81 10.77 15.95
N TRP A 168 21.70 10.28 16.82
CA TRP A 168 21.37 10.07 18.22
C TRP A 168 20.83 11.35 18.84
N GLN A 169 21.54 12.48 18.67
CA GLN A 169 21.13 13.77 19.24
C GLN A 169 19.81 14.29 18.65
N GLU A 170 19.63 14.15 17.35
CA GLU A 170 18.50 14.74 16.62
C GLU A 170 17.18 13.98 16.84
N SER A 171 17.20 12.65 16.80
CA SER A 171 15.95 11.87 16.77
C SER A 171 15.94 10.68 17.71
N ARG A 172 17.06 10.38 18.38
CA ARG A 172 17.25 9.10 19.08
C ARG A 172 16.91 7.91 18.16
N PHE A 173 17.28 8.02 16.89
CA PHE A 173 17.05 7.03 15.83
C PHE A 173 15.57 6.82 15.42
N GLN A 174 14.69 7.77 15.74
CA GLN A 174 13.30 7.74 15.30
C GLN A 174 13.15 8.33 13.89
N ILE A 175 12.61 7.54 12.97
CA ILE A 175 12.51 7.88 11.53
C ILE A 175 11.36 8.85 11.25
N GLY A 176 10.28 8.76 12.03
CA GLY A 176 9.15 9.68 11.97
C GLY A 176 9.28 10.90 12.89
N ALA A 177 10.44 11.14 13.49
CA ALA A 177 10.63 12.23 14.44
C ALA A 177 10.29 13.58 13.82
N ARG A 178 9.52 14.40 14.52
CA ARG A 178 9.10 15.72 14.05
C ARG A 178 9.20 16.75 15.17
N SER A 179 9.99 17.81 14.96
CA SER A 179 10.09 18.89 15.94
C SER A 179 8.87 19.81 15.90
N PRO A 180 8.62 20.60 16.96
CA PRO A 180 7.54 21.60 16.98
C PRO A 180 7.64 22.65 15.86
N VAL A 181 8.87 22.91 15.38
CA VAL A 181 9.14 23.88 14.31
C VAL A 181 9.20 23.23 12.91
N GLY A 182 8.98 21.92 12.82
CA GLY A 182 8.80 21.20 11.56
C GLY A 182 10.05 20.50 11.01
N ALA A 183 11.14 20.43 11.78
CA ALA A 183 12.27 19.56 11.45
C ALA A 183 11.81 18.09 11.41
N PHE A 184 12.37 17.28 10.51
CA PHE A 184 11.87 15.92 10.28
C PHE A 184 12.97 14.87 10.13
N GLY A 185 12.67 13.67 10.61
CA GLY A 185 13.43 12.46 10.34
C GLY A 185 14.67 12.27 11.21
N LEU A 186 15.48 11.30 10.82
CA LEU A 186 16.68 10.87 11.55
C LEU A 186 17.69 11.99 11.82
N THR A 187 17.75 12.98 10.95
CA THR A 187 18.73 14.08 11.00
C THR A 187 18.08 15.45 11.22
N GLN A 188 16.77 15.47 11.52
CA GLN A 188 15.97 16.67 11.79
C GLN A 188 16.21 17.81 10.78
N ILE A 189 16.25 17.47 9.49
CA ILE A 189 16.39 18.48 8.44
C ILE A 189 15.08 19.27 8.30
N MET A 190 15.22 20.60 8.24
CA MET A 190 14.10 21.51 7.98
C MET A 190 13.61 21.37 6.52
N PRO A 191 12.29 21.50 6.25
CA PRO A 191 11.76 21.37 4.88
C PRO A 191 12.39 22.32 3.85
N GLY A 192 12.72 23.55 4.25
CA GLY A 192 13.44 24.50 3.38
C GLY A 192 14.83 23.99 2.98
N THR A 193 15.61 23.53 3.96
CA THR A 193 16.92 22.91 3.75
C THR A 193 16.83 21.63 2.92
N ALA A 194 15.78 20.82 3.10
CA ALA A 194 15.52 19.66 2.25
C ALA A 194 15.27 20.06 0.78
N GLY A 195 14.61 21.20 0.56
CA GLY A 195 14.44 21.81 -0.76
C GLY A 195 15.77 22.20 -1.39
N ASP A 196 16.63 22.92 -0.65
CA ASP A 196 17.96 23.33 -1.11
C ASP A 196 18.87 22.14 -1.42
N LEU A 197 18.72 21.03 -0.69
CA LEU A 197 19.46 19.79 -0.91
C LEU A 197 18.91 18.92 -2.05
N GLY A 198 17.73 19.25 -2.58
CA GLY A 198 17.06 18.51 -3.65
C GLY A 198 16.45 17.17 -3.22
N ILE A 199 16.15 17.00 -1.93
CA ILE A 199 15.57 15.76 -1.37
C ILE A 199 14.09 15.90 -0.97
N TYR A 200 13.54 17.11 -1.05
CA TYR A 200 12.11 17.36 -0.79
C TYR A 200 11.25 16.98 -2.01
N PRO A 201 10.09 16.31 -1.83
CA PRO A 201 9.52 15.78 -0.57
C PRO A 201 9.95 14.34 -0.26
N ALA A 202 10.75 13.68 -1.11
CA ALA A 202 11.06 12.25 -1.03
C ALA A 202 11.67 11.80 0.32
N TYR A 203 12.38 12.67 1.04
CA TYR A 203 12.94 12.36 2.35
C TYR A 203 11.90 12.02 3.44
N TYR A 204 10.61 12.36 3.22
CA TYR A 204 9.54 11.91 4.11
C TYR A 204 9.38 10.39 4.06
N ASP A 205 9.57 9.77 2.90
CA ASP A 205 9.31 8.34 2.69
C ASP A 205 10.58 7.49 2.80
N ASP A 206 11.75 8.10 2.58
CA ASP A 206 13.04 7.43 2.49
C ASP A 206 14.03 7.83 3.61
N PRO A 207 14.23 6.96 4.63
CA PRO A 207 15.20 7.15 5.71
C PRO A 207 16.65 7.27 5.22
N TYR A 208 17.00 6.64 4.09
CA TYR A 208 18.35 6.78 3.53
C TYR A 208 18.57 8.19 2.99
N LEU A 209 17.55 8.81 2.37
CA LEU A 209 17.60 10.24 2.02
C LEU A 209 17.65 11.15 3.25
N GLN A 210 17.03 10.78 4.37
CA GLN A 210 17.15 11.55 5.62
C GLN A 210 18.60 11.56 6.12
N VAL A 211 19.25 10.39 6.17
CA VAL A 211 20.64 10.29 6.66
C VAL A 211 21.63 10.92 5.69
N THR A 212 21.55 10.59 4.39
CA THR A 212 22.46 11.18 3.39
C THR A 212 22.23 12.69 3.21
N GLY A 213 20.98 13.16 3.35
CA GLY A 213 20.65 14.59 3.38
C GLY A 213 21.32 15.33 4.54
N GLY A 214 21.17 14.82 5.76
CA GLY A 214 21.84 15.37 6.94
C GLY A 214 23.36 15.29 6.83
N ALA A 215 23.91 14.19 6.32
CA ALA A 215 25.33 14.03 6.07
C ALA A 215 25.88 15.07 5.08
N ARG A 216 25.16 15.32 3.97
CA ARG A 216 25.50 16.38 3.01
C ARG A 216 25.46 17.75 3.64
N TYR A 217 24.43 18.05 4.44
CA TYR A 217 24.32 19.34 5.13
C TYR A 217 25.44 19.54 6.16
N LEU A 218 25.76 18.52 6.96
CA LEU A 218 26.89 18.57 7.90
C LEU A 218 28.22 18.77 7.16
N ALA A 219 28.43 18.10 6.03
CA ALA A 219 29.62 18.29 5.21
C ALA A 219 29.72 19.72 4.62
N GLN A 220 28.59 20.35 4.27
CA GLN A 220 28.57 21.76 3.88
C GLN A 220 29.02 22.67 5.04
N MET A 221 28.56 22.39 6.27
CA MET A 221 28.97 23.14 7.46
C MET A 221 30.46 22.93 7.76
N LEU A 222 30.96 21.70 7.69
CA LEU A 222 32.40 21.41 7.84
C LEU A 222 33.25 22.17 6.82
N ASN A 223 32.80 22.26 5.56
CA ASN A 223 33.49 23.06 4.57
C ASN A 223 33.48 24.56 4.90
N MET A 224 32.34 25.09 5.32
CA MET A 224 32.16 26.50 5.63
C MET A 224 33.03 26.96 6.79
N PHE A 225 33.24 26.10 7.78
CA PHE A 225 34.02 26.42 8.98
C PHE A 225 35.38 25.73 9.01
N ASP A 226 36.00 25.54 7.85
CA ASP A 226 37.37 25.05 7.69
C ASP A 226 37.70 23.74 8.42
N GLY A 227 36.75 22.81 8.42
CA GLY A 227 36.88 21.51 9.08
C GLY A 227 36.67 21.55 10.60
N ASN A 228 36.34 22.72 11.17
CA ASN A 228 36.06 22.84 12.60
C ASN A 228 34.72 22.19 12.94
N ILE A 229 34.79 21.02 13.56
CA ILE A 229 33.61 20.19 13.92
C ILE A 229 32.68 20.94 14.87
N ILE A 230 33.21 21.69 15.84
CA ILE A 230 32.39 22.41 16.84
C ILE A 230 31.57 23.51 16.17
N HIS A 231 32.19 24.31 15.29
CA HIS A 231 31.47 25.32 14.53
C HIS A 231 30.48 24.72 13.53
N ALA A 232 30.83 23.59 12.91
CA ALA A 232 29.93 22.92 11.99
C ALA A 232 28.67 22.37 12.69
N LEU A 233 28.82 21.77 13.87
CA LEU A 233 27.68 21.31 14.69
C LEU A 233 26.85 22.50 15.19
N ALA A 234 27.49 23.58 15.62
CA ALA A 234 26.78 24.81 16.00
C ALA A 234 25.96 25.36 14.83
N ALA A 235 26.54 25.37 13.61
CA ALA A 235 25.88 25.87 12.42
C ALA A 235 24.76 24.94 11.92
N TYR A 236 24.90 23.63 12.13
CA TYR A 236 23.85 22.65 11.84
C TYR A 236 22.59 22.95 12.67
N ASN A 237 22.76 23.18 13.98
CA ASN A 237 21.66 23.41 14.92
C ASN A 237 21.13 24.86 14.88
N ALA A 238 22.00 25.86 14.96
CA ALA A 238 21.61 27.28 15.06
C ALA A 238 21.55 27.99 13.72
N GLY A 239 22.00 27.36 12.63
CA GLY A 239 22.19 28.00 11.33
C GLY A 239 23.56 28.69 11.21
N PRO A 240 24.18 28.65 10.01
CA PRO A 240 25.54 29.18 9.79
C PRO A 240 25.65 30.70 9.97
N GLY A 241 24.59 31.47 9.67
CA GLY A 241 24.60 32.92 9.86
C GLY A 241 24.82 33.32 11.31
N ASN A 242 24.16 32.64 12.25
CA ASN A 242 24.36 32.87 13.68
C ASN A 242 25.82 32.58 14.09
N VAL A 243 26.42 31.48 13.63
CA VAL A 243 27.82 31.16 13.96
C VAL A 243 28.79 32.23 13.42
N GLN A 244 28.52 32.77 12.23
CA GLN A 244 29.30 33.87 11.66
C GLN A 244 29.14 35.17 12.46
N ASP A 245 27.90 35.54 12.79
CA ASP A 245 27.59 36.78 13.52
C ASP A 245 28.21 36.80 14.93
N TYR A 246 28.19 35.66 15.63
CA TYR A 246 28.80 35.50 16.95
C TYR A 246 30.30 35.18 16.90
N GLY A 247 30.87 34.91 15.72
CA GLY A 247 32.28 34.51 15.55
C GLY A 247 32.61 33.15 16.20
N GLY A 248 31.63 32.27 16.37
CA GLY A 248 31.77 31.01 17.08
C GLY A 248 30.41 30.44 17.54
N VAL A 249 30.43 29.60 18.57
CA VAL A 249 29.20 28.99 19.11
C VAL A 249 28.29 30.08 19.71
N PRO A 250 27.06 30.27 19.19
CA PRO A 250 26.16 31.30 19.71
C PRO A 250 25.71 30.98 21.15
N PRO A 251 25.31 31.99 21.95
CA PRO A 251 24.89 31.81 23.34
C PRO A 251 23.47 31.26 23.47
N PHE A 252 23.10 30.32 22.61
CA PHE A 252 21.83 29.59 22.68
C PHE A 252 22.05 28.33 23.51
N ALA A 253 21.28 28.17 24.58
CA ALA A 253 21.45 27.07 25.53
C ALA A 253 21.39 25.69 24.84
N GLU A 254 20.47 25.55 23.88
CA GLU A 254 20.35 24.34 23.06
C GLU A 254 21.64 24.06 22.27
N THR A 255 22.16 25.06 21.55
CA THR A 255 23.36 24.91 20.72
C THR A 255 24.62 24.66 21.56
N GLN A 256 24.76 25.33 22.72
CA GLN A 256 25.85 25.09 23.64
C GLN A 256 25.84 23.65 24.19
N HIS A 257 24.65 23.11 24.47
CA HIS A 257 24.50 21.71 24.84
C HIS A 257 24.84 20.78 23.68
N TYR A 258 24.33 21.09 22.48
CA TYR A 258 24.50 20.31 21.25
C TYR A 258 25.98 20.07 20.90
N VAL A 259 26.81 21.11 20.96
CA VAL A 259 28.25 21.01 20.66
C VAL A 259 29.07 20.31 21.74
N VAL A 260 28.48 19.99 22.89
CA VAL A 260 29.13 19.22 23.96
C VAL A 260 28.73 17.75 23.89
N VAL A 261 27.44 17.46 23.76
CA VAL A 261 26.94 16.08 23.85
C VAL A 261 27.26 15.24 22.61
N ILE A 262 27.26 15.84 21.41
CA ILE A 262 27.59 15.09 20.20
C ILE A 262 29.05 14.63 20.20
N PRO A 263 30.06 15.48 20.48
CA PRO A 263 31.44 15.01 20.61
C PRO A 263 31.65 13.96 21.70
N GLN A 264 30.93 14.05 22.83
CA GLN A 264 30.97 13.01 23.87
C GLN A 264 30.46 11.67 23.34
N GLN A 265 29.28 11.65 22.72
CA GLN A 265 28.68 10.44 22.17
C GLN A 265 29.50 9.88 21.00
N TYR A 266 30.06 10.76 20.16
CA TYR A 266 31.00 10.42 19.09
C TYR A 266 32.20 9.64 19.63
N ASN A 267 32.82 10.11 20.71
CA ASN A 267 33.97 9.43 21.32
C ASN A 267 33.57 8.07 21.91
N SER A 268 32.38 7.96 22.49
CA SER A 268 31.83 6.68 22.96
C SER A 268 31.66 5.69 21.81
N TYR A 269 31.15 6.12 20.65
CA TYR A 269 31.07 5.26 19.47
C TYR A 269 32.44 4.90 18.92
N LEU A 270 33.37 5.86 18.86
CA LEU A 270 34.72 5.59 18.37
C LEU A 270 35.47 4.56 19.22
N ALA A 271 35.22 4.54 20.53
CA ALA A 271 35.80 3.55 21.45
C ALA A 271 35.18 2.14 21.28
N ALA A 272 33.92 2.05 20.85
CA ALA A 272 33.19 0.80 20.66
C ALA A 272 33.36 0.21 19.25
N VAL A 273 33.58 1.06 18.23
CA VAL A 273 33.64 0.63 16.82
C VAL A 273 35.02 0.02 16.50
N GLY A 274 35.06 -1.30 16.35
CA GLY A 274 36.27 -2.03 15.92
C GLY A 274 36.60 -1.91 14.41
N GLY A 275 35.66 -1.44 13.60
CA GLY A 275 35.80 -1.27 12.15
C GLY A 275 34.54 -0.70 11.51
N ILE A 276 34.61 -0.26 10.24
CA ILE A 276 33.49 0.43 9.58
C ILE A 276 32.19 -0.39 9.54
N ASP A 277 32.28 -1.72 9.52
CA ASP A 277 31.13 -2.62 9.45
C ASP A 277 30.70 -3.17 10.81
N ALA A 278 31.31 -2.70 11.92
CA ALA A 278 30.95 -3.17 13.25
C ALA A 278 29.51 -2.78 13.61
N LEU A 279 28.66 -3.74 13.97
CA LEU A 279 27.30 -3.52 14.46
C LEU A 279 27.27 -3.56 16.01
N GLY A 280 26.13 -3.22 16.62
CA GLY A 280 25.94 -3.28 18.08
C GLY A 280 26.41 -2.04 18.85
N THR A 281 26.55 -0.92 18.16
CA THR A 281 26.99 0.35 18.71
C THR A 281 25.84 1.18 19.29
N ILE A 282 24.61 0.99 18.81
CA ILE A 282 23.40 1.63 19.35
C ILE A 282 22.94 0.90 20.61
N ASP A 283 22.43 1.66 21.59
CA ASP A 283 21.83 1.09 22.81
C ASP A 283 20.67 0.13 22.52
N PRO A 284 20.57 -1.05 23.16
CA PRO A 284 19.52 -2.02 22.86
C PRO A 284 18.10 -1.46 22.94
N VAL A 285 17.82 -0.56 23.90
CA VAL A 285 16.51 0.07 24.02
C VAL A 285 16.28 1.03 22.86
N LEU A 286 17.30 1.82 22.49
CA LEU A 286 17.25 2.69 21.33
C LEU A 286 17.15 1.90 20.01
N LEU A 287 17.84 0.77 19.89
CA LEU A 287 17.82 -0.10 18.72
C LEU A 287 16.45 -0.75 18.54
N ALA A 288 15.82 -1.21 19.62
CA ALA A 288 14.45 -1.71 19.59
C ALA A 288 13.46 -0.62 19.15
N ASN A 289 13.58 0.58 19.69
CA ASN A 289 12.75 1.73 19.29
C ASN A 289 13.00 2.14 17.84
N ALA A 290 14.25 2.13 17.38
CA ALA A 290 14.61 2.43 15.99
C ALA A 290 14.04 1.38 15.02
N SER A 291 14.15 0.10 15.38
CA SER A 291 13.62 -1.01 14.59
C SER A 291 12.09 -0.93 14.49
N PHE A 292 11.42 -0.66 15.61
CA PHE A 292 9.98 -0.41 15.61
C PHE A 292 9.63 0.82 14.76
N SER A 293 10.36 1.93 14.90
CA SER A 293 10.14 3.13 14.10
C SER A 293 10.34 2.87 12.61
N LEU A 294 11.30 2.04 12.22
CA LEU A 294 11.58 1.69 10.83
C LEU A 294 10.48 0.85 10.22
N SER A 295 10.05 -0.20 10.94
CA SER A 295 8.93 -1.04 10.52
C SER A 295 7.62 -0.25 10.47
N ALA A 296 7.33 0.58 11.48
CA ALA A 296 6.13 1.41 11.50
C ALA A 296 6.11 2.43 10.36
N HIS A 297 7.25 3.09 10.09
CA HIS A 297 7.40 4.00 8.96
C HIS A 297 7.20 3.29 7.63
N GLY A 298 7.85 2.14 7.44
CA GLY A 298 7.71 1.32 6.24
C GLY A 298 6.27 0.83 6.01
N ALA A 299 5.57 0.43 7.07
CA ALA A 299 4.17 0.03 7.01
C ALA A 299 3.24 1.20 6.65
N GLY A 300 3.51 2.40 7.18
CA GLY A 300 2.79 3.63 6.83
C GLY A 300 2.93 3.96 5.35
N VAL A 301 4.18 4.09 4.87
CA VAL A 301 4.48 4.34 3.45
C VAL A 301 3.87 3.24 2.57
N TYR A 302 4.00 1.98 2.96
CA TYR A 302 3.40 0.88 2.21
C TYR A 302 1.88 1.07 2.08
N GLY A 303 1.19 1.34 3.20
CA GLY A 303 -0.24 1.60 3.24
C GLY A 303 -0.68 2.74 2.33
N ASP A 304 -0.01 3.89 2.40
CA ASP A 304 -0.36 5.09 1.63
C ASP A 304 -0.27 4.86 0.11
N TYR A 305 0.83 4.25 -0.36
CA TYR A 305 1.00 3.91 -1.78
C TYR A 305 0.06 2.78 -2.23
N SER A 306 -0.26 1.85 -1.33
CA SER A 306 -1.22 0.79 -1.60
C SER A 306 -2.64 1.31 -1.76
N LEU A 307 -3.06 2.37 -1.03
CA LEU A 307 -4.38 2.98 -1.22
C LEU A 307 -4.55 3.58 -2.62
N VAL A 308 -3.52 4.25 -3.15
CA VAL A 308 -3.51 4.76 -4.53
C VAL A 308 -3.64 3.61 -5.54
N SER A 309 -2.87 2.54 -5.33
CA SER A 309 -2.87 1.35 -6.20
C SER A 309 -4.22 0.63 -6.19
N VAL A 310 -4.84 0.51 -5.02
CA VAL A 310 -6.15 -0.09 -4.81
C VAL A 310 -7.23 0.73 -5.50
N ARG A 311 -7.22 2.07 -5.34
CA ARG A 311 -8.17 2.96 -6.03
C ARG A 311 -8.07 2.81 -7.54
N ALA A 312 -6.85 2.78 -8.08
CA ALA A 312 -6.62 2.60 -9.50
C ALA A 312 -7.11 1.23 -10.00
N ALA A 313 -6.88 0.16 -9.24
CA ALA A 313 -7.39 -1.18 -9.56
C ALA A 313 -8.92 -1.24 -9.51
N ALA A 314 -9.56 -0.62 -8.52
CA ALA A 314 -11.01 -0.54 -8.43
C ALA A 314 -11.61 0.18 -9.65
N LEU A 315 -11.06 1.33 -10.04
CA LEU A 315 -11.52 2.04 -11.24
C LEU A 315 -11.37 1.20 -12.53
N ARG A 316 -10.32 0.38 -12.65
CA ARG A 316 -10.18 -0.57 -13.77
C ARG A 316 -11.22 -1.68 -13.72
N VAL A 317 -11.53 -2.22 -12.54
CA VAL A 317 -12.59 -3.22 -12.37
C VAL A 317 -13.94 -2.62 -12.76
N GLN A 318 -14.24 -1.39 -12.34
CA GLN A 318 -15.44 -0.67 -12.72
C GLN A 318 -15.56 -0.54 -14.25
N ASP A 319 -14.52 -0.05 -14.92
CA ASP A 319 -14.48 0.10 -16.38
C ASP A 319 -14.71 -1.25 -17.10
N ILE A 320 -14.06 -2.30 -16.62
CA ILE A 320 -14.21 -3.65 -17.18
C ILE A 320 -15.65 -4.16 -17.02
N ILE A 321 -16.26 -3.98 -15.84
CA ILE A 321 -17.65 -4.40 -15.58
C ILE A 321 -18.61 -3.68 -16.53
N THR A 322 -18.48 -2.36 -16.67
CA THR A 322 -19.31 -1.57 -17.58
C THR A 322 -19.16 -2.03 -19.03
N ARG A 323 -17.92 -2.26 -19.49
CA ARG A 323 -17.66 -2.75 -20.85
C ARG A 323 -18.20 -4.16 -21.11
N ILE A 324 -18.23 -5.02 -20.09
CA ILE A 324 -18.87 -6.35 -20.20
C ILE A 324 -20.39 -6.20 -20.40
N GLY A 325 -21.02 -5.23 -19.73
CA GLY A 325 -22.45 -4.94 -19.90
C GLY A 325 -22.80 -4.36 -21.28
N GLU A 326 -21.83 -3.72 -21.95
CA GLU A 326 -22.02 -3.07 -23.26
C GLU A 326 -21.68 -3.95 -24.47
N THR A 327 -20.82 -4.97 -24.32
CA THR A 327 -20.35 -5.77 -25.46
C THR A 327 -21.30 -6.91 -25.82
N GLU A 328 -21.55 -7.08 -27.12
CA GLU A 328 -22.27 -8.24 -27.68
C GLU A 328 -21.31 -9.35 -28.14
N ASP A 329 -19.99 -9.10 -28.16
CA ASP A 329 -18.97 -10.09 -28.56
C ASP A 329 -18.57 -10.98 -27.38
N LEU A 330 -18.91 -12.26 -27.47
CA LEU A 330 -18.55 -13.27 -26.49
C LEU A 330 -17.03 -13.36 -26.25
N HIS A 331 -16.20 -13.20 -27.28
CA HIS A 331 -14.75 -13.28 -27.12
C HIS A 331 -14.20 -12.07 -26.35
N GLU A 332 -14.74 -10.88 -26.60
CA GLU A 332 -14.41 -9.68 -25.83
C GLU A 332 -14.86 -9.81 -24.38
N ALA A 333 -16.08 -10.28 -24.12
CA ALA A 333 -16.60 -10.48 -22.77
C ALA A 333 -15.74 -11.47 -21.95
N ILE A 334 -15.29 -12.57 -22.55
CA ILE A 334 -14.40 -13.55 -21.90
C ILE A 334 -13.03 -12.91 -21.59
N ALA A 335 -12.47 -12.14 -22.52
CA ALA A 335 -11.21 -11.43 -22.30
C ALA A 335 -11.34 -10.43 -21.14
N LEU A 336 -12.39 -9.61 -21.14
CA LEU A 336 -12.70 -8.66 -20.08
C LEU A 336 -12.89 -9.37 -18.72
N ASN A 337 -13.58 -10.50 -18.66
CA ASN A 337 -13.71 -11.28 -17.42
C ASN A 337 -12.35 -11.77 -16.90
N THR A 338 -11.45 -12.17 -17.80
CA THR A 338 -10.08 -12.57 -17.47
C THR A 338 -9.30 -11.39 -16.85
N TYR A 339 -9.41 -10.19 -17.43
CA TYR A 339 -8.81 -8.99 -16.87
C TYR A 339 -9.42 -8.60 -15.51
N ALA A 340 -10.74 -8.72 -15.32
CA ALA A 340 -11.39 -8.46 -14.04
C ALA A 340 -10.86 -9.37 -12.93
N ARG A 341 -10.73 -10.67 -13.21
CA ARG A 341 -10.16 -11.65 -12.26
C ARG A 341 -8.72 -11.30 -11.89
N ALA A 342 -7.93 -10.83 -12.85
CA ALA A 342 -6.56 -10.40 -12.61
C ALA A 342 -6.48 -9.17 -11.67
N GLU A 343 -7.34 -8.18 -11.88
CA GLU A 343 -7.39 -7.00 -11.01
C GLU A 343 -7.91 -7.34 -9.60
N LEU A 344 -8.86 -8.28 -9.48
CA LEU A 344 -9.31 -8.80 -8.18
C LEU A 344 -8.17 -9.53 -7.44
N ALA A 345 -7.40 -10.37 -8.14
CA ALA A 345 -6.22 -11.02 -7.57
C ALA A 345 -5.19 -10.00 -7.06
N ARG A 346 -4.98 -8.90 -7.80
CA ARG A 346 -4.11 -7.79 -7.40
C ARG A 346 -4.60 -7.12 -6.11
N LEU A 347 -5.90 -6.85 -5.99
CA LEU A 347 -6.50 -6.29 -4.79
C LEU A 347 -6.33 -7.20 -3.57
N VAL A 348 -6.53 -8.51 -3.73
CA VAL A 348 -6.31 -9.50 -2.67
C VAL A 348 -4.83 -9.56 -2.26
N ALA A 349 -3.90 -9.49 -3.22
CA ALA A 349 -2.47 -9.44 -2.94
C ALA A 349 -2.08 -8.18 -2.16
N ILE A 350 -2.54 -7.00 -2.59
CA ILE A 350 -2.27 -5.73 -1.89
C ILE A 350 -2.82 -5.79 -0.45
N ARG A 351 -4.06 -6.26 -0.27
CA ARG A 351 -4.66 -6.42 1.07
C ARG A 351 -3.82 -7.35 1.95
N THR A 352 -3.37 -8.48 1.40
CA THR A 352 -2.57 -9.47 2.13
C THR A 352 -1.26 -8.84 2.63
N ARG A 353 -0.60 -8.05 1.79
CA ARG A 353 0.62 -7.33 2.14
C ARG A 353 0.39 -6.18 3.12
N ILE A 354 -0.72 -5.42 3.01
CA ILE A 354 -1.11 -4.41 4.02
C ILE A 354 -1.32 -5.09 5.39
N LYS A 355 -2.01 -6.23 5.41
CA LYS A 355 -2.24 -6.98 6.65
C LYS A 355 -0.91 -7.44 7.24
N ALA A 356 -0.02 -8.01 6.43
CA ALA A 356 1.33 -8.42 6.84
C ALA A 356 2.13 -7.24 7.41
N ALA A 357 2.15 -6.08 6.74
CA ALA A 357 2.84 -4.87 7.17
C ALA A 357 2.35 -4.35 8.54
N ARG A 358 1.06 -4.51 8.86
CA ARG A 358 0.48 -4.05 10.14
C ARG A 358 0.70 -5.01 11.30
N THR A 359 0.75 -6.31 11.02
CA THR A 359 0.85 -7.34 12.06
C THR A 359 2.27 -7.75 12.39
N GLU A 360 3.27 -7.09 11.80
CA GLU A 360 4.65 -7.56 11.87
C GLU A 360 5.23 -7.35 13.28
N PRO A 361 5.46 -8.43 14.06
CA PRO A 361 6.14 -8.32 15.34
C PRO A 361 7.63 -8.04 15.11
N LEU A 362 8.31 -7.45 16.11
CA LEU A 362 9.79 -7.45 16.15
C LEU A 362 10.27 -8.88 15.88
N SER A 363 11.19 -9.07 14.94
CA SER A 363 11.62 -10.43 14.60
C SER A 363 12.28 -11.08 15.81
N ALA A 364 12.14 -12.40 15.97
CA ALA A 364 12.79 -13.13 17.06
C ALA A 364 14.32 -12.91 17.07
N GLU A 365 14.91 -12.68 15.89
CA GLU A 365 16.31 -12.32 15.69
C GLU A 365 16.65 -10.93 16.24
N GLN A 366 15.81 -9.90 16.00
CA GLN A 366 16.00 -8.57 16.57
C GLN A 366 15.90 -8.57 18.10
N ILE A 367 14.96 -9.35 18.65
CA ILE A 367 14.83 -9.53 20.10
C ILE A 367 16.05 -10.28 20.66
N ALA A 368 16.50 -11.33 19.98
CA ALA A 368 17.68 -12.11 20.39
C ALA A 368 18.97 -11.30 20.32
N LEU A 369 19.14 -10.48 19.27
CA LEU A 369 20.28 -9.57 19.11
C LEU A 369 20.29 -8.52 20.23
N ALA A 370 19.15 -7.86 20.48
CA ALA A 370 19.02 -6.90 21.57
C ALA A 370 19.31 -7.54 22.94
N ALA A 371 18.85 -8.77 23.17
CA ALA A 371 19.11 -9.53 24.39
C ALA A 371 20.59 -9.92 24.54
N ALA A 372 21.24 -10.38 23.47
CA ALA A 372 22.66 -10.73 23.46
C ALA A 372 23.54 -9.51 23.72
N GLN A 373 23.20 -8.36 23.13
CA GLN A 373 23.91 -7.09 23.32
C GLN A 373 23.75 -6.53 24.74
N ALA A 374 22.55 -6.63 25.32
CA ALA A 374 22.32 -6.25 26.71
C ALA A 374 23.17 -7.10 27.66
N ALA A 375 23.29 -8.40 27.40
CA ALA A 375 24.13 -9.31 28.18
C ALA A 375 25.63 -8.99 28.03
N GLU A 376 26.10 -8.68 26.83
CA GLU A 376 27.51 -8.33 26.57
C GLU A 376 27.91 -7.02 27.26
N ARG A 377 27.06 -5.99 27.24
CA ARG A 377 27.34 -4.74 27.98
C ARG A 377 27.36 -4.93 29.48
N GLN A 378 26.46 -5.75 30.00
CA GLN A 378 26.44 -6.08 31.42
C GLN A 378 27.69 -6.85 31.83
N TYR A 379 28.28 -7.62 30.90
CA TYR A 379 29.57 -8.29 31.11
C TYR A 379 30.77 -7.33 31.04
N MET A 380 30.71 -6.29 30.21
CA MET A 380 31.79 -5.31 30.02
C MET A 380 31.76 -4.15 31.02
N ASP A 381 30.72 -4.03 31.84
CA ASP A 381 30.60 -3.06 32.93
C ASP A 381 31.34 -3.57 34.19
N PHE A 382 32.66 -3.41 34.20
CA PHE A 382 33.49 -3.75 35.37
C PHE A 382 33.52 -2.58 36.36
N SER A 383 33.03 -2.78 37.58
CA SER A 383 33.24 -1.81 38.65
C SER A 383 34.65 -1.96 39.25
N GLN A 384 35.22 -0.90 39.83
CA GLN A 384 36.54 -0.99 40.49
C GLN A 384 36.55 -1.96 41.69
N GLU A 385 35.40 -2.44 42.18
CA GLU A 385 35.32 -3.49 43.19
C GLU A 385 35.52 -4.89 42.61
N ASP A 386 35.23 -5.11 41.33
CA ASP A 386 35.33 -6.42 40.67
C ASP A 386 36.76 -6.77 40.21
N LEU A 387 37.67 -5.80 40.27
CA LEU A 387 39.09 -5.93 39.87
C LEU A 387 40.06 -5.99 41.07
N ARG A 388 39.55 -6.22 42.29
CA ARG A 388 40.34 -6.50 43.50
C ARG A 388 40.16 -7.95 43.93
#